data_AF-A0A7K0S072-F1
#
_entry.id   AF-A0A7K0S072-F1
#
_cell.length_a   1.000
_cell.length_b   1.000
_cell.length_c   1.000
_cell.angle_alpha   90.00
_cell.angle_beta   90.00
_cell.angle_gamma   90.00
#
_symmetry.space_group_name_H-M   'P 1'
#
loop_
_entity.id
_entity.type
_entity.pdbx_description
1 polymer ?
#
loop_
_entity_poly.entity_id
_entity_poly.type
_entity_poly.pdbx_seq_one_letter_code
_entity_poly.pdbx_strand_id
1 'polypeptide(L)' 'MKVELVEDGLKATHGLRAPGLGLPGLRKVGSWHGSDGRSFISVDRNQPAVRVSLSPDANWAAVMIGSADAAAVARSIEAG' A
#
# COMPACT_ATOMS: atom_id res chain seq x y z
N MET A 1 -6.98 -5.28 -12.28
CA MET A 1 -6.85 -4.67 -10.94
C MET A 1 -7.22 -5.71 -9.89
N LYS A 2 -6.57 -5.72 -8.73
CA LYS A 2 -6.85 -6.66 -7.62
C LYS A 2 -6.81 -5.90 -6.29
N VAL A 3 -7.75 -6.18 -5.39
CA VAL A 3 -7.82 -5.57 -4.05
C VAL A 3 -7.51 -6.66 -3.01
N GLU A 4 -6.67 -6.34 -2.04
CA GLU A 4 -6.24 -7.25 -0.98
C GLU A 4 -6.26 -6.54 0.38
N LEU A 5 -6.76 -7.24 1.40
CA LEU A 5 -6.62 -6.82 2.80
C LEU A 5 -5.27 -7.25 3.33
N VAL A 6 -4.64 -6.35 4.07
CA VAL A 6 -3.32 -6.53 4.66
C VAL A 6 -3.44 -6.24 6.15
N GLU A 7 -3.08 -7.19 6.99
CA GLU A 7 -3.19 -7.03 8.44
C GLU A 7 -2.22 -5.99 9.01
N ASP A 8 -1.01 -5.90 8.44
CA ASP A 8 0.04 -4.98 8.86
C ASP A 8 0.71 -4.34 7.62
N GLY A 9 0.29 -3.12 7.28
CA GLY A 9 0.80 -2.39 6.12
C GLY A 9 2.30 -2.08 6.21
N LEU A 10 2.83 -1.83 7.43
CA LEU A 10 4.25 -1.55 7.62
C LEU A 10 5.12 -2.76 7.28
N LYS A 11 4.72 -3.95 7.73
CA LYS A 11 5.43 -5.21 7.45
C LYS A 11 5.30 -5.65 6.00
N ALA A 12 4.12 -5.44 5.40
CA ALA A 12 3.88 -5.80 4.00
C ALA A 12 4.63 -4.91 2.99
N THR A 13 5.04 -3.71 3.41
CA THR A 13 5.83 -2.81 2.55
C THR A 13 7.25 -3.33 2.35
N HIS A 14 7.60 -3.60 1.10
CA HIS A 14 8.90 -4.09 0.64
C HIS A 14 9.52 -3.15 -0.41
N GLY A 15 10.75 -3.46 -0.83
CA GLY A 15 11.49 -2.67 -1.81
C GLY A 15 12.24 -1.48 -1.22
N LEU A 16 12.82 -0.67 -2.10
CA LEU A 16 13.61 0.51 -1.75
C LEU A 16 12.75 1.77 -1.82
N ARG A 17 12.78 2.57 -0.75
CA ARG A 17 12.09 3.87 -0.70
C ARG A 17 12.73 4.88 -1.66
N ALA A 18 11.95 5.52 -2.53
CA ALA A 18 12.40 6.62 -3.39
C ALA A 18 11.24 7.36 -4.09
N PRO A 19 10.96 8.66 -3.83
CA PRO A 19 11.07 9.44 -2.58
C PRO A 19 10.01 9.04 -1.53
N GLY A 20 10.16 9.51 -0.28
CA GLY A 20 9.14 9.33 0.75
C GLY A 20 9.63 9.47 2.19
N LEU A 21 8.75 9.31 3.16
CA LEU A 21 9.05 9.17 4.59
C LEU A 21 9.12 7.69 4.95
N GLY A 22 10.20 7.28 5.61
CA GLY A 22 10.32 5.95 6.21
C GLY A 22 10.82 6.08 7.65
N LEU A 23 9.89 6.19 8.60
CA LEU A 23 10.21 6.17 10.03
C LEU A 23 10.24 4.70 10.49
N PRO A 24 11.42 4.16 10.87
CA PRO A 24 11.56 2.76 11.25
C PRO A 24 10.53 2.34 12.30
N GLY A 25 9.71 1.35 11.95
CA GLY A 25 8.67 0.78 12.81
C GLY A 25 7.49 1.69 13.14
N LEU A 26 7.35 2.88 12.53
CA LEU A 26 6.28 3.83 12.85
C LEU A 26 5.40 4.20 11.67
N ARG A 27 5.99 4.62 10.55
CA ARG A 27 5.27 5.22 9.42
C ARG A 27 6.05 5.00 8.13
N LYS A 28 5.35 4.64 7.06
CA LYS A 28 5.90 4.67 5.70
C LYS A 28 4.93 5.45 4.80
N VAL A 29 5.42 6.49 4.13
CA VAL A 29 4.67 7.29 3.15
C VAL A 29 5.52 7.58 1.94
N GLY A 30 4.97 7.48 0.74
CA GLY A 30 5.65 7.81 -0.52
C GLY A 30 5.86 6.60 -1.40
N SER A 31 6.80 6.68 -2.34
CA SER A 31 7.05 5.63 -3.32
C SER A 31 8.12 4.64 -2.87
N TRP A 32 7.84 3.37 -3.19
CA TRP A 32 8.68 2.23 -2.90
C TRP A 32 8.85 1.41 -4.18
N HIS A 33 10.09 1.10 -4.52
CA HIS A 33 10.46 0.40 -5.75
C HIS A 33 10.84 -1.04 -5.39
N GLY A 34 9.99 -1.98 -5.80
CA GLY A 34 10.18 -3.41 -5.64
C GLY A 34 10.39 -4.11 -6.99
N SER A 35 10.48 -5.44 -6.95
CA SER A 35 10.55 -6.28 -8.15
C SER A 35 9.25 -6.25 -8.97
N ASP A 36 8.13 -5.91 -8.34
CA ASP A 36 6.82 -5.71 -8.95
C ASP A 36 6.68 -4.32 -9.62
N GLY A 37 7.63 -3.42 -9.38
CA GLY A 37 7.63 -2.05 -9.90
C GLY A 37 7.48 -1.01 -8.80
N ARG A 38 6.94 0.16 -9.15
CA ARG A 38 6.79 1.29 -8.24
C ARG A 38 5.42 1.25 -7.55
N SER A 39 5.41 1.22 -6.22
CA SER A 39 4.20 1.27 -5.41
C SER A 39 4.12 2.58 -4.60
N PHE A 40 2.92 3.12 -4.43
CA PHE A 40 2.68 4.20 -3.46
C PHE A 40 2.21 3.61 -2.15
N ILE A 41 2.85 3.98 -1.05
CA ILE A 41 2.59 3.47 0.28
C ILE A 41 2.19 4.63 1.18
N SER A 42 1.16 4.46 2.00
CA SER A 42 0.85 5.33 3.14
C SER A 42 0.26 4.50 4.27
N VAL A 43 1.10 4.08 5.22
CA VAL A 43 0.73 3.16 6.29
C VAL A 43 1.33 3.58 7.63
N ASP A 44 0.60 3.25 8.70
CA ASP A 44 0.98 3.49 10.10
C ASP A 44 1.25 2.18 10.86
N ARG A 45 1.92 2.30 12.01
CA ARG A 45 2.09 1.20 12.96
C ARG A 45 0.75 0.65 13.43
N ASN A 46 0.68 -0.67 13.54
CA ASN A 46 -0.47 -1.41 14.11
C ASN A 46 -1.79 -1.10 13.40
N GLN A 47 -1.73 -0.81 12.10
CA GLN A 47 -2.90 -0.47 11.30
C GLN A 47 -3.03 -1.45 10.12
N PRO A 48 -4.23 -2.03 9.91
CA PRO A 48 -4.55 -2.74 8.67
C PRO A 48 -4.40 -1.83 7.46
N ALA A 49 -4.28 -2.41 6.28
CA ALA A 49 -4.17 -1.69 5.03
C ALA A 49 -4.95 -2.38 3.92
N VAL A 50 -5.26 -1.62 2.88
CA VAL A 50 -5.74 -2.14 1.60
C VAL A 50 -4.62 -1.99 0.60
N ARG A 51 -4.26 -3.07 -0.08
CA ARG A 51 -3.38 -3.05 -1.26
C ARG A 51 -4.24 -3.19 -2.51
N VAL A 52 -4.06 -2.26 -3.44
CA VAL A 52 -4.67 -2.31 -4.76
C VAL A 52 -3.57 -2.50 -5.78
N SER A 53 -3.51 -3.67 -6.41
CA SER A 53 -2.66 -3.91 -7.58
C SER A 53 -3.32 -3.31 -8.81
N LEU A 54 -2.58 -2.44 -9.48
CA LEU A 54 -3.04 -1.70 -10.64
C LEU A 54 -2.86 -2.54 -11.92
N SER A 55 -3.38 -2.01 -13.03
CA SER A 55 -3.25 -2.67 -14.32
C SER A 55 -1.78 -2.68 -14.79
N PRO A 56 -1.32 -3.70 -15.54
CA PRO A 56 0.09 -3.79 -15.98
C PRO A 56 0.56 -2.63 -16.87
N ASP A 57 -0.35 -1.92 -17.53
CA ASP A 57 -0.09 -0.72 -18.34
C ASP A 57 0.02 0.57 -17.50
N ALA A 58 -0.29 0.52 -16.20
CA ALA A 58 -0.13 1.66 -15.31
C ALA A 58 1.35 1.89 -14.96
N ASN A 59 1.72 3.17 -14.78
CA ASN A 59 3.05 3.58 -14.31
C ASN A 59 3.33 3.23 -12.83
N TRP A 60 2.43 2.50 -12.18
CA TRP A 60 2.47 2.12 -10.78
C TRP A 60 2.00 0.68 -10.67
N ALA A 61 2.71 -0.12 -9.87
CA ALA A 61 2.38 -1.52 -9.62
C ALA A 61 1.21 -1.65 -8.63
N ALA A 62 1.23 -0.85 -7.56
CA ALA A 62 0.22 -0.89 -6.53
C ALA A 62 0.10 0.41 -5.73
N VAL A 63 -1.01 0.53 -5.01
CA VAL A 63 -1.23 1.50 -3.95
C VAL A 63 -1.55 0.75 -2.66
N MET A 64 -0.89 1.07 -1.56
CA MET A 64 -1.18 0.50 -0.23
C MET A 64 -1.50 1.61 0.77
N ILE A 65 -2.72 1.62 1.30
CA ILE A 65 -3.21 2.64 2.22
C ILE A 65 -3.63 1.98 3.53
N GLY A 66 -3.08 2.46 4.64
CA GLY A 66 -3.47 2.10 5.99
C GLY A 66 -4.83 2.68 6.36
N SER A 67 -5.69 1.88 6.97
CA SER A 67 -6.99 2.28 7.48
C SER A 67 -7.39 1.39 8.66
N ALA A 68 -7.96 1.99 9.70
CA ALA A 68 -8.58 1.23 10.78
C ALA A 68 -9.76 0.38 10.29
N ASP A 69 -10.40 0.78 9.18
CA ASP A 69 -11.45 0.03 8.51
C ASP A 69 -11.06 -0.30 7.07
N ALA A 70 -9.96 -1.05 6.91
CA ALA A 70 -9.48 -1.49 5.61
C ALA A 70 -10.55 -2.30 4.85
N ALA A 71 -11.39 -3.07 5.55
CA ALA A 71 -12.45 -3.87 4.94
C ALA A 71 -13.55 -3.00 4.28
N ALA A 72 -13.99 -1.91 4.92
CA ALA A 72 -14.91 -0.98 4.29
C ALA A 72 -14.26 -0.25 3.09
N VAL A 73 -12.99 0.14 3.20
CA VAL A 73 -12.26 0.77 2.09
C VAL A 73 -12.16 -0.17 0.89
N ALA A 74 -11.81 -1.44 1.10
CA ALA A 74 -11.73 -2.44 0.03
C ALA A 74 -13.07 -2.60 -0.69
N ARG A 75 -14.17 -2.78 0.06
CA ARG A 75 -15.53 -2.88 -0.52
C ARG A 75 -15.93 -1.64 -1.32
N SER A 76 -15.57 -0.45 -0.84
CA SER A 76 -15.83 0.81 -1.54
C SER A 76 -15.11 0.87 -2.89
N ILE A 77 -13.85 0.41 -2.94
CA ILE A 77 -13.06 0.34 -4.18
C ILE A 77 -13.62 -0.69 -5.15
N GLU A 78 -14.09 -1.83 -4.66
CA GLU A 78 -14.68 -2.90 -5.51
C GLU A 78 -16.07 -2.56 -6.05
N ALA A 79 -16.79 -1.65 -5.41
CA ALA A 79 -18.13 -1.23 -5.81
C ALA A 79 -18.16 -0.10 -6.85
N GLY A 80 -17.02 0.57 -7.09
CA GLY A 80 -16.88 1.63 -8.09
C GLY A 80 -16.37 1.11 -9.43
#